data_AF-A0A0T5ZBL0-F1
#
_entry.id   AF-A0A0T5ZBL0-F1
#
_cell.length_a   1.000
_cell.length_b   1.000
_cell.length_c   1.000
_cell.angle_alpha   90.00
_cell.angle_beta   90.00
_cell.angle_gamma   90.00
#
_symmetry.space_group_name_H-M   'P 1'
#
loop_
_entity.id
_entity.type
_entity.pdbx_description
1 polymer ?
#
loop_
_entity_poly.entity_id
_entity_poly.type
_entity_poly.pdbx_seq_one_letter_code
_entity_poly.pdbx_strand_id
1 'polypeptide(L)'
;MASGMPIKVLVLDTQVYSNTGGQACTSGFISQIADMSPYGKAMKGKEEMRKEISLIGVAHRTSYVLQGSLSNITHLIEGYIDGLNSRRPALFNIYAVCQPEHGVADDATARQSKLAVESRAYPLMKFDPDAGETLEECIDLEGNPALEGDWPSYTLDYVDEHGKEAKLELPMTFADFAATEGRFRKHFRKAPPETWGDEMIPFHEFLDMDDDEREGNYPYIWGVDGKNRLMRILCSAEIVKSAEERRQFWHQLKSIAGELDKVDVDALVEQAKVDMANRLSSTLLSMAASGNAAALTGAVSANGSGAATAGSNSGTIAEGYEPVWIETPECTACDECTGINPKIFAYNDDKLAIVIDPQAGSYKDIVKAAEKCTAGCLHPGTPWNMGEKDVEKLIKRAAKFQ
;
A
#
# COMPACT_ATOMS: atom_id res chain seq x y z
N MET A 1 -1.21 -29.47 8.30
CA MET A 1 -1.66 -28.52 7.26
C MET A 1 -1.89 -29.26 5.94
N ALA A 2 -0.85 -29.64 5.18
CA ALA A 2 -1.02 -30.30 3.88
C ALA A 2 -1.83 -31.62 3.87
N SER A 3 -1.91 -32.34 5.00
CA SER A 3 -2.67 -33.60 5.09
C SER A 3 -4.19 -33.42 5.02
N GLY A 4 -4.72 -32.20 5.16
CA GLY A 4 -6.18 -31.94 5.20
C GLY A 4 -6.90 -32.51 6.44
N MET A 5 -6.17 -33.18 7.35
CA MET A 5 -6.76 -33.75 8.57
C MET A 5 -7.16 -32.63 9.54
N PRO A 6 -8.25 -32.78 10.31
CA PRO A 6 -8.77 -31.77 11.23
C PRO A 6 -7.90 -31.65 12.50
N ILE A 7 -6.62 -31.31 12.34
CA ILE A 7 -5.65 -31.09 13.41
C ILE A 7 -5.62 -29.59 13.71
N LYS A 8 -5.64 -29.26 15.00
CA LYS A 8 -5.62 -27.89 15.51
C LYS A 8 -4.25 -27.60 16.11
N VAL A 9 -3.55 -26.60 15.59
CA VAL A 9 -2.20 -26.24 16.00
C VAL A 9 -2.26 -24.86 16.64
N LEU A 10 -1.86 -24.76 17.91
CA LEU A 10 -1.71 -23.49 18.62
C LEU A 10 -0.22 -23.14 18.72
N VAL A 11 0.17 -22.03 18.12
CA VAL A 11 1.49 -21.43 18.19
C VAL A 11 1.41 -20.23 19.13
N LEU A 12 2.15 -20.30 20.23
CA LEU A 12 2.36 -19.17 21.13
C LEU A 12 3.66 -18.49 20.69
N ASP A 13 3.52 -17.43 19.90
CA ASP A 13 4.66 -16.77 19.26
C ASP A 13 5.24 -15.70 20.19
N THR A 14 6.25 -16.10 20.96
CA THR A 14 7.05 -15.21 21.79
C THR A 14 8.23 -14.60 21.05
N GLN A 15 8.44 -14.92 19.77
CA GLN A 15 9.49 -14.34 18.92
C GLN A 15 10.93 -14.60 19.37
N VAL A 16 11.10 -15.56 20.28
CA VAL A 16 12.38 -16.09 20.79
C VAL A 16 12.15 -17.51 21.32
N TYR A 17 13.23 -18.24 21.63
CA TYR A 17 13.13 -19.44 22.46
C TYR A 17 13.13 -19.06 23.94
N SER A 18 11.96 -18.74 24.48
CA SER A 18 11.82 -18.26 25.86
C SER A 18 12.35 -19.26 26.90
N ASN A 19 12.10 -20.55 26.71
CA ASN A 19 12.53 -21.57 27.68
C ASN A 19 14.05 -21.72 27.78
N THR A 20 14.80 -21.46 26.70
CA THR A 20 16.26 -21.59 26.65
C THR A 20 16.99 -20.27 26.90
N GLY A 21 16.30 -19.26 27.43
CA GLY A 21 16.90 -17.97 27.77
C GLY A 21 17.00 -17.00 26.60
N GLY A 22 16.01 -17.01 25.69
CA GLY A 22 15.85 -15.95 24.70
C GLY A 22 16.73 -16.08 23.46
N GLN A 23 16.90 -17.30 22.94
CA GLN A 23 17.64 -17.51 21.69
C GLN A 23 16.88 -17.00 20.47
N ALA A 24 17.62 -16.50 19.49
CA ALA A 24 17.07 -16.05 18.22
C ALA A 24 16.31 -17.16 17.50
N CYS A 25 15.19 -16.80 16.88
CA CYS A 25 14.39 -17.71 16.08
C CYS A 25 13.86 -17.02 14.82
N THR A 26 13.25 -17.81 13.93
CA THR A 26 12.74 -17.29 12.65
C THR A 26 11.56 -16.32 12.79
N SER A 27 10.84 -16.33 13.93
CA SER A 27 9.74 -15.39 14.19
C SER A 27 10.18 -14.06 14.82
N GLY A 28 11.46 -13.88 15.15
CA GLY A 28 11.99 -12.59 15.58
C GLY A 28 11.95 -11.51 14.48
N PHE A 29 11.93 -10.24 14.88
CA PHE A 29 11.98 -9.10 13.97
C PHE A 29 13.41 -8.77 13.53
N ILE A 30 13.57 -8.02 12.43
CA ILE A 30 14.83 -7.33 12.14
C ILE A 30 15.20 -6.46 13.36
N SER A 31 16.49 -6.26 13.61
CA SER A 31 17.05 -5.49 14.74
C SER A 31 16.79 -6.08 16.14
N GLN A 32 15.99 -7.15 16.24
CA GLN A 32 15.71 -7.76 17.54
C GLN A 32 16.99 -8.35 18.14
N ILE A 33 17.28 -7.97 19.38
CA ILE A 33 18.44 -8.48 20.11
C ILE A 33 18.00 -9.71 20.91
N ALA A 34 18.64 -10.83 20.63
CA ALA A 34 18.44 -12.10 21.32
C ALA A 34 19.78 -12.84 21.44
N ASP A 35 19.82 -13.95 22.19
CA ASP A 35 21.01 -14.82 22.17
C ASP A 35 21.21 -15.33 20.73
N MET A 36 22.48 -15.41 20.29
CA MET A 36 22.90 -15.61 18.89
C MET A 36 22.67 -14.43 17.92
N SER A 37 22.00 -13.35 18.33
CA SER A 37 21.83 -12.12 17.54
C SER A 37 22.14 -10.85 18.37
N PRO A 38 23.39 -10.70 18.83
CA PRO A 38 23.74 -9.61 19.74
C PRO A 38 23.78 -8.25 19.04
N TYR A 39 23.73 -7.20 19.85
CA TYR A 39 24.08 -5.84 19.41
C TYR A 39 25.57 -5.57 19.66
N GLY A 40 26.32 -5.37 18.58
CA GLY A 40 27.76 -5.11 18.57
C GLY A 40 28.19 -4.36 17.31
N LYS A 41 29.50 -4.40 17.00
CA LYS A 41 30.06 -3.70 15.84
C LYS A 41 29.73 -4.39 14.51
N ALA A 42 29.70 -5.72 14.50
CA ALA A 42 29.50 -6.51 13.29
C ALA A 42 28.03 -6.87 13.03
N MET A 43 27.22 -6.96 14.09
CA MET A 43 25.82 -7.35 14.03
C MET A 43 25.05 -6.44 15.00
N LYS A 44 23.84 -6.04 14.62
CA LYS A 44 23.01 -5.15 15.42
C LYS A 44 21.61 -5.76 15.56
N GLY A 45 21.56 -6.93 16.19
CA GLY A 45 20.35 -7.75 16.23
C GLY A 45 20.20 -8.64 14.99
N LYS A 46 19.06 -9.31 14.90
CA LYS A 46 18.69 -10.18 13.78
C LYS A 46 18.63 -9.40 12.46
N GLU A 47 19.16 -9.96 11.38
CA GLU A 47 19.20 -9.32 10.05
C GLU A 47 18.09 -9.83 9.13
N GLU A 48 17.66 -11.08 9.32
CA GLU A 48 16.65 -11.70 8.48
C GLU A 48 15.24 -11.23 8.81
N MET A 49 14.42 -11.09 7.78
CA MET A 49 12.99 -10.84 7.91
C MET A 49 12.33 -11.93 8.77
N ARG A 50 11.26 -11.54 9.44
CA ARG A 50 10.42 -12.47 10.19
C ARG A 50 9.76 -13.45 9.23
N LYS A 51 9.75 -14.73 9.60
CA LYS A 51 9.00 -15.75 8.88
C LYS A 51 7.52 -15.67 9.27
N GLU A 52 6.67 -15.29 8.33
CA GLU A 52 5.22 -15.21 8.55
C GLU A 52 4.55 -16.57 8.37
N ILE A 53 4.50 -17.34 9.47
CA ILE A 53 3.91 -18.70 9.47
C ILE A 53 2.43 -18.70 9.08
N SER A 54 1.70 -17.62 9.35
CA SER A 54 0.29 -17.47 8.99
C SER A 54 0.11 -17.48 7.47
N LEU A 55 0.90 -16.71 6.72
CA LEU A 55 0.87 -16.73 5.25
C LEU A 55 1.29 -18.09 4.68
N ILE A 56 2.24 -18.78 5.31
CA ILE A 56 2.59 -20.16 4.92
C ILE A 56 1.40 -21.11 5.16
N GLY A 57 0.65 -20.90 6.24
CA GLY A 57 -0.61 -21.60 6.51
C GLY A 57 -1.65 -21.35 5.40
N VAL A 58 -1.84 -20.08 5.01
CA VAL A 58 -2.74 -19.67 3.91
C VAL A 58 -2.32 -20.29 2.58
N ALA A 59 -1.01 -20.37 2.30
CA ALA A 59 -0.48 -20.96 1.07
C ALA A 59 -0.88 -22.44 0.89
N HIS A 60 -1.22 -23.16 1.97
CA HIS A 60 -1.79 -24.50 1.85
C HIS A 60 -3.23 -24.54 1.32
N ARG A 61 -3.94 -23.40 1.27
CA ARG A 61 -5.33 -23.17 0.83
C ARG A 61 -6.43 -24.00 1.49
N THR A 62 -6.04 -25.00 2.26
CA THR A 62 -6.91 -26.03 2.83
C THR A 62 -7.09 -25.84 4.32
N SER A 63 -6.30 -24.98 4.94
CA SER A 63 -6.23 -24.83 6.39
C SER A 63 -6.82 -23.50 6.82
N TYR A 64 -7.63 -23.52 7.87
CA TYR A 64 -8.04 -22.31 8.57
C TYR A 64 -6.82 -21.70 9.26
N VAL A 65 -6.65 -20.38 9.19
CA VAL A 65 -5.55 -19.68 9.86
C VAL A 65 -6.09 -18.49 10.63
N LEU A 66 -5.67 -18.36 11.89
CA LEU A 66 -5.94 -17.19 12.72
C LEU A 66 -4.62 -16.64 13.24
N GLN A 67 -4.32 -15.38 12.92
CA GLN A 67 -3.27 -14.61 13.56
C GLN A 67 -3.92 -13.63 14.55
N GLY A 68 -3.66 -13.83 15.84
CA GLY A 68 -4.38 -13.15 16.92
C GLY A 68 -3.47 -12.52 17.98
N SER A 69 -4.03 -11.60 18.74
CA SER A 69 -3.39 -10.99 19.91
C SER A 69 -4.42 -10.80 21.03
N LEU A 70 -3.96 -10.83 22.29
CA LEU A 70 -4.81 -10.57 23.46
C LEU A 70 -5.41 -9.15 23.49
N SER A 71 -4.89 -8.23 22.67
CA SER A 71 -5.42 -6.87 22.57
C SER A 71 -6.81 -6.80 21.95
N ASN A 72 -7.21 -7.79 21.15
CA ASN A 72 -8.55 -7.90 20.60
C ASN A 72 -9.14 -9.27 20.98
N ILE A 73 -9.76 -9.31 22.16
CA ILE A 73 -10.33 -10.53 22.74
C ILE A 73 -11.48 -11.07 21.89
N THR A 74 -12.31 -10.19 21.32
CA THR A 74 -13.45 -10.58 20.47
C THR A 74 -12.95 -11.32 19.23
N HIS A 75 -12.06 -10.70 18.44
CA HIS A 75 -11.43 -11.34 17.28
C HIS A 75 -10.75 -12.66 17.65
N LEU A 76 -10.06 -12.71 18.79
CA LEU A 76 -9.37 -13.91 19.25
C LEU A 76 -10.34 -15.05 19.58
N ILE A 77 -11.40 -14.79 20.36
CA ILE A 77 -12.34 -15.83 20.82
C ILE A 77 -13.20 -16.32 19.66
N GLU A 78 -13.77 -15.42 18.88
CA GLU A 78 -14.63 -15.77 17.74
C GLU A 78 -13.82 -16.56 16.70
N GLY A 79 -12.65 -16.05 16.31
CA GLY A 79 -11.77 -16.74 15.38
C GLY A 79 -11.28 -18.09 15.93
N TYR A 80 -11.13 -18.26 17.24
CA TYR A 80 -10.78 -19.55 17.84
C TYR A 80 -11.94 -20.55 17.74
N ILE A 81 -13.17 -20.11 18.03
CA ILE A 81 -14.39 -20.92 17.92
C ILE A 81 -14.58 -21.38 16.46
N ASP A 82 -14.46 -20.49 15.49
CA ASP A 82 -14.58 -20.81 14.07
C ASP A 82 -13.53 -21.85 13.64
N GLY A 83 -12.28 -21.63 14.03
CA GLY A 83 -11.20 -22.57 13.73
C GLY A 83 -11.37 -23.93 14.40
N LEU A 84 -11.94 -24.01 15.60
CA LEU A 84 -12.27 -25.27 16.26
C LEU A 84 -13.40 -26.02 15.55
N ASN A 85 -14.42 -25.30 15.09
CA ASN A 85 -15.57 -25.86 14.39
C ASN A 85 -15.26 -26.25 12.94
N SER A 86 -14.23 -25.67 12.34
CA SER A 86 -13.79 -26.02 10.99
C SER A 86 -13.42 -27.51 10.89
N ARG A 87 -13.86 -28.17 9.81
CA ARG A 87 -13.48 -29.58 9.52
C ARG A 87 -12.10 -29.72 8.89
N ARG A 88 -11.39 -28.60 8.75
CA ARG A 88 -10.07 -28.48 8.14
C ARG A 88 -8.97 -28.43 9.21
N PRO A 89 -7.69 -28.59 8.84
CA PRO A 89 -6.59 -28.22 9.72
C PRO A 89 -6.74 -26.74 10.11
N ALA A 90 -6.42 -26.41 11.36
CA ALA A 90 -6.42 -25.03 11.83
C ALA A 90 -5.06 -24.66 12.43
N LEU A 91 -4.56 -23.47 12.10
CA LEU A 91 -3.38 -22.86 12.68
C LEU A 91 -3.77 -21.58 13.41
N PHE A 92 -3.59 -21.58 14.72
CA PHE A 92 -3.74 -20.41 15.57
C PHE A 92 -2.36 -19.88 15.91
N ASN A 93 -1.98 -18.74 15.35
CA ASN A 93 -0.73 -18.05 15.63
C ASN A 93 -1.02 -16.85 16.54
N ILE A 94 -0.70 -16.96 17.82
CA ILE A 94 -1.08 -15.97 18.82
C ILE A 94 0.16 -15.26 19.34
N TYR A 95 0.18 -13.93 19.25
CA TYR A 95 1.24 -13.11 19.83
C TYR A 95 1.25 -13.27 21.35
N ALA A 96 2.39 -13.71 21.87
CA ALA A 96 2.58 -13.99 23.29
C ALA A 96 3.72 -13.12 23.84
N VAL A 97 3.36 -12.13 24.66
CA VAL A 97 4.37 -11.28 25.33
C VAL A 97 5.18 -12.12 26.30
N CYS A 98 6.51 -12.05 26.18
CA CYS A 98 7.44 -12.74 27.06
C CYS A 98 8.18 -11.69 27.88
N GLN A 99 7.81 -11.56 29.16
CA GLN A 99 8.31 -10.54 30.08
C GLN A 99 9.85 -10.47 30.11
N PRO A 100 10.58 -11.57 30.41
CA PRO A 100 12.04 -11.51 30.49
C PRO A 100 12.70 -11.20 29.15
N GLU A 101 12.23 -11.83 28.07
CA GLU A 101 12.93 -11.77 26.77
C GLU A 101 12.54 -10.57 25.92
N HIS A 102 11.34 -10.02 26.11
CA HIS A 102 10.96 -8.73 25.55
C HIS A 102 11.48 -7.59 26.42
N GLY A 103 11.87 -7.88 27.67
CA GLY A 103 12.39 -6.90 28.62
C GLY A 103 11.32 -5.90 29.04
N VAL A 104 10.12 -6.40 29.35
CA VAL A 104 8.94 -5.64 29.76
C VAL A 104 8.50 -6.04 31.17
N ALA A 105 7.69 -5.19 31.82
CA ALA A 105 7.18 -5.46 33.17
C ALA A 105 6.18 -6.63 33.19
N ASP A 106 6.00 -7.26 34.37
CA ASP A 106 5.17 -8.46 34.52
C ASP A 106 3.69 -8.24 34.20
N ASP A 107 3.19 -7.03 34.44
CA ASP A 107 1.83 -6.58 34.15
C ASP A 107 1.66 -5.97 32.76
N ALA A 108 2.71 -5.91 31.95
CA ALA A 108 2.71 -5.19 30.68
C ALA A 108 2.02 -5.93 29.53
N THR A 109 1.62 -7.20 29.71
CA THR A 109 1.10 -8.07 28.63
C THR A 109 -0.01 -7.39 27.83
N ALA A 110 -1.07 -6.90 28.48
CA ALA A 110 -2.21 -6.31 27.77
C ALA A 110 -1.81 -5.07 26.95
N ARG A 111 -0.98 -4.21 27.55
CA ARG A 111 -0.46 -3.01 26.89
C ARG A 111 0.44 -3.35 25.71
N GLN A 112 1.36 -4.29 25.87
CA GLN A 112 2.29 -4.66 24.80
C GLN A 112 1.61 -5.38 23.65
N SER A 113 0.65 -6.27 23.94
CA SER A 113 -0.22 -6.86 22.92
C SER A 113 -0.98 -5.82 22.10
N LYS A 114 -1.39 -4.70 22.74
CA LYS A 114 -2.06 -3.59 22.06
C LYS A 114 -1.09 -2.82 21.16
N LEU A 115 0.05 -2.41 21.71
CA LEU A 115 1.09 -1.71 20.95
C LEU A 115 1.60 -2.54 19.75
N ALA A 116 1.73 -3.86 19.90
CA ALA A 116 2.14 -4.73 18.80
C ALA A 116 1.14 -4.73 17.62
N VAL A 117 -0.15 -4.69 17.89
CA VAL A 117 -1.19 -4.60 16.84
C VAL A 117 -1.22 -3.19 16.23
N GLU A 118 -1.26 -2.16 17.07
CA GLU A 118 -1.33 -0.76 16.61
C GLU A 118 -0.11 -0.36 15.77
N SER A 119 1.08 -0.82 16.13
CA SER A 119 2.32 -0.52 15.41
C SER A 119 2.57 -1.35 14.14
N ARG A 120 1.62 -2.22 13.78
CA ARG A 120 1.78 -3.24 12.73
C ARG A 120 2.93 -4.23 12.96
N ALA A 121 3.47 -4.30 14.18
CA ALA A 121 4.43 -5.35 14.53
C ALA A 121 3.80 -6.74 14.42
N TYR A 122 2.51 -6.87 14.78
CA TYR A 122 1.74 -8.11 14.71
C TYR A 122 0.29 -7.82 14.30
N PRO A 123 0.02 -7.57 13.01
CA PRO A 123 -1.35 -7.31 12.54
C PRO A 123 -2.22 -8.56 12.71
N LEU A 124 -3.52 -8.35 12.91
CA LEU A 124 -4.50 -9.42 13.03
C LEU A 124 -4.91 -9.90 11.64
N MET A 125 -5.15 -11.19 11.48
CA MET A 125 -5.76 -11.72 10.25
C MET A 125 -6.46 -13.04 10.52
N LYS A 126 -7.51 -13.29 9.75
CA LYS A 126 -8.21 -14.57 9.69
C LYS A 126 -8.24 -15.02 8.24
N PHE A 127 -8.03 -16.31 8.01
CA PHE A 127 -8.22 -16.95 6.72
C PHE A 127 -9.12 -18.16 6.89
N ASP A 128 -10.30 -18.10 6.28
CA ASP A 128 -11.22 -19.22 6.21
C ASP A 128 -11.38 -19.68 4.76
N PRO A 129 -10.84 -20.85 4.39
CA PRO A 129 -10.99 -21.39 3.03
C PRO A 129 -12.42 -21.80 2.67
N ASP A 130 -13.37 -21.76 3.61
CA ASP A 130 -14.79 -22.01 3.35
C ASP A 130 -15.61 -20.71 3.19
N ALA A 131 -15.00 -19.53 3.34
CA ALA A 131 -15.68 -18.23 3.22
C ALA A 131 -15.92 -17.77 1.77
N GLY A 132 -15.09 -18.22 0.81
CA GLY A 132 -15.21 -17.83 -0.60
C GLY A 132 -14.35 -18.67 -1.53
N GLU A 133 -14.22 -18.24 -2.79
CA GLU A 133 -13.39 -18.90 -3.81
C GLU A 133 -12.03 -18.20 -3.95
N THR A 134 -12.00 -16.88 -3.85
CA THR A 134 -10.80 -16.06 -3.97
C THR A 134 -10.11 -15.88 -2.62
N LEU A 135 -8.81 -15.52 -2.64
CA LEU A 135 -8.09 -15.20 -1.39
C LEU A 135 -8.67 -13.95 -0.72
N GLU A 136 -9.15 -12.98 -1.50
CA GLU A 136 -9.79 -11.76 -1.01
C GLU A 136 -11.04 -12.09 -0.18
N GLU A 137 -11.93 -12.95 -0.68
CA GLU A 137 -13.12 -13.38 0.06
C GLU A 137 -12.78 -14.24 1.29
N CYS A 138 -11.65 -14.94 1.26
CA CYS A 138 -11.25 -15.85 2.34
C CYS A 138 -10.44 -15.17 3.44
N ILE A 139 -9.83 -14.02 3.20
CA ILE A 139 -9.02 -13.28 4.17
C ILE A 139 -9.82 -12.14 4.76
N ASP A 140 -9.76 -12.04 6.08
CA ASP A 140 -10.39 -11.00 6.87
C ASP A 140 -9.34 -10.32 7.77
N LEU A 141 -9.29 -8.99 7.70
CA LEU A 141 -8.39 -8.13 8.49
C LEU A 141 -9.13 -7.39 9.61
N GLU A 142 -10.37 -7.77 9.92
CA GLU A 142 -11.16 -7.17 10.99
C GLU A 142 -10.41 -7.18 12.34
N GLY A 143 -10.64 -6.12 13.11
CA GLY A 143 -10.05 -5.95 14.44
C GLY A 143 -8.71 -5.23 14.44
N ASN A 144 -8.10 -4.99 13.27
CA ASN A 144 -6.99 -4.05 13.14
C ASN A 144 -7.52 -2.59 13.18
N PRO A 145 -6.89 -1.70 13.96
CA PRO A 145 -7.25 -0.28 13.95
C PRO A 145 -6.79 0.38 12.66
N ALA A 146 -7.47 1.48 12.28
CA ALA A 146 -7.09 2.36 11.16
C ALA A 146 -6.75 1.59 9.86
N LEU A 147 -7.68 0.78 9.34
CA LEU A 147 -7.46 -0.05 8.14
C LEU A 147 -7.01 0.76 6.91
N GLU A 148 -7.53 1.98 6.76
CA GLU A 148 -7.20 2.87 5.65
C GLU A 148 -5.75 3.36 5.69
N GLY A 149 -5.15 3.46 6.88
CA GLY A 149 -3.81 4.00 7.08
C GLY A 149 -2.76 2.96 7.48
N ASP A 150 -1.51 3.40 7.47
CA ASP A 150 -0.39 2.58 7.93
C ASP A 150 -0.43 2.38 9.44
N TRP A 151 -0.77 3.43 10.19
CA TRP A 151 -0.78 3.42 11.65
C TRP A 151 -1.98 4.17 12.21
N PRO A 152 -2.53 3.74 13.36
CA PRO A 152 -3.41 4.57 14.16
C PRO A 152 -2.60 5.68 14.87
N SER A 153 -3.29 6.76 15.25
CA SER A 153 -2.70 7.84 16.03
C SER A 153 -2.91 7.63 17.54
N TYR A 154 -1.96 8.12 18.34
CA TYR A 154 -2.05 8.23 19.79
C TYR A 154 -1.72 9.64 20.25
N THR A 155 -2.14 9.99 21.47
CA THR A 155 -1.84 11.28 22.07
C THR A 155 -0.75 11.16 23.13
N LEU A 156 0.28 11.98 23.01
CA LEU A 156 1.34 12.16 23.99
C LEU A 156 1.08 13.43 24.80
N ASP A 157 0.83 13.25 26.09
CA ASP A 157 0.69 14.36 27.04
C ASP A 157 2.08 14.86 27.48
N TYR A 158 2.31 16.16 27.43
CA TYR A 158 3.59 16.78 27.81
C TYR A 158 3.41 18.16 28.46
N VAL A 159 4.48 18.67 29.06
CA VAL A 159 4.56 20.01 29.63
C VAL A 159 5.43 20.87 28.71
N ASP A 160 4.86 21.98 28.23
CA ASP A 160 5.54 22.92 27.34
C ASP A 160 6.61 23.75 28.06
N GLU A 161 7.31 24.61 27.32
CA GLU A 161 8.36 25.49 27.84
C GLU A 161 7.86 26.50 28.89
N HIS A 162 6.55 26.77 28.89
CA HIS A 162 5.89 27.68 29.83
C HIS A 162 5.30 26.95 31.04
N GLY A 163 5.50 25.64 31.16
CA GLY A 163 5.00 24.83 32.27
C GLY A 163 3.52 24.48 32.14
N LYS A 164 2.91 24.62 30.97
CA LYS A 164 1.51 24.29 30.72
C LYS A 164 1.38 22.89 30.12
N GLU A 165 0.33 22.17 30.51
CA GLU A 165 -0.02 20.89 29.92
C GLU A 165 -0.46 21.08 28.46
N ALA A 166 0.11 20.27 27.58
CA ALA A 166 -0.13 20.24 26.15
C ALA A 166 -0.20 18.80 25.66
N LYS A 167 -0.73 18.62 24.45
CA LYS A 167 -0.97 17.32 23.83
C LYS A 167 -0.40 17.32 22.44
N LEU A 168 0.24 16.22 22.06
CA LEU A 168 0.81 16.00 20.73
C LEU A 168 0.22 14.72 20.15
N GLU A 169 -0.44 14.79 19.00
CA GLU A 169 -0.92 13.61 18.29
C GLU A 169 0.19 13.07 17.37
N LEU A 170 0.43 11.76 17.45
CA LEU A 170 1.51 11.07 16.76
C LEU A 170 1.03 9.71 16.22
N PRO A 171 1.56 9.22 15.10
CA PRO A 171 1.30 7.85 14.65
C PRO A 171 2.01 6.84 15.55
N MET A 172 1.35 5.72 15.86
CA MET A 172 1.94 4.58 16.56
C MET A 172 2.75 3.73 15.58
N THR A 173 4.01 4.06 15.35
CA THR A 173 4.87 3.32 14.42
C THR A 173 5.52 2.10 15.09
N PHE A 174 6.19 1.25 14.30
CA PHE A 174 7.01 0.16 14.85
C PHE A 174 8.10 0.66 15.81
N ALA A 175 8.67 1.85 15.56
CA ALA A 175 9.69 2.43 16.43
C ALA A 175 9.13 2.79 17.82
N ASP A 176 7.90 3.32 17.88
CA ASP A 176 7.22 3.63 19.13
C ASP A 176 7.01 2.36 19.97
N PHE A 177 6.53 1.27 19.35
CA PHE A 177 6.43 -0.03 20.00
C PHE A 177 7.79 -0.55 20.48
N ALA A 178 8.78 -0.59 19.58
CA ALA A 178 10.11 -1.12 19.88
C ALA A 178 10.82 -0.35 21.00
N ALA A 179 10.60 0.96 21.12
CA ALA A 179 11.16 1.79 22.18
C ALA A 179 10.65 1.38 23.58
N THR A 180 9.51 0.69 23.67
CA THR A 180 8.96 0.20 24.94
C THR A 180 9.48 -1.18 25.36
N GLU A 181 10.27 -1.86 24.52
CA GLU A 181 10.77 -3.20 24.77
C GLU A 181 12.30 -3.23 24.97
N GLY A 182 12.76 -3.93 26.01
CA GLY A 182 14.17 -4.07 26.33
C GLY A 182 15.01 -4.69 25.22
N ARG A 183 14.42 -5.57 24.39
CA ARG A 183 15.09 -6.25 23.27
C ARG A 183 15.48 -5.35 22.08
N PHE A 184 15.01 -4.09 22.06
CA PHE A 184 15.42 -3.09 21.07
C PHE A 184 16.18 -1.90 21.69
N ARG A 185 16.27 -1.84 23.02
CA ARG A 185 16.76 -0.66 23.77
C ARG A 185 18.10 -0.08 23.30
N LYS A 186 19.00 -0.91 22.75
CA LYS A 186 20.31 -0.44 22.27
C LYS A 186 20.25 0.35 20.96
N HIS A 187 19.16 0.26 20.22
CA HIS A 187 18.90 0.98 18.97
C HIS A 187 18.42 2.43 19.19
N PHE A 188 18.13 2.80 20.44
CA PHE A 188 17.61 4.12 20.78
C PHE A 188 18.65 4.96 21.52
N ARG A 189 18.68 6.26 21.21
CA ARG A 189 19.52 7.26 21.88
C ARG A 189 18.74 8.53 22.12
N LYS A 190 18.78 9.04 23.35
CA LYS A 190 18.16 10.33 23.67
C LYS A 190 19.03 11.45 23.11
N ALA A 191 18.46 12.32 22.29
CA ALA A 191 19.14 13.51 21.79
C ALA A 191 19.00 14.66 22.80
N PRO A 192 20.12 15.21 23.31
CA PRO A 192 20.06 16.40 24.14
C PRO A 192 19.41 17.58 23.39
N PRO A 193 18.64 18.46 24.07
CA PRO A 193 17.97 19.60 23.42
C PRO A 193 18.91 20.52 22.62
N GLU A 194 20.16 20.66 23.07
CA GLU A 194 21.18 21.47 22.40
C GLU A 194 21.65 20.91 21.06
N THR A 195 21.38 19.63 20.77
CA THR A 195 21.71 18.99 19.50
C THR A 195 20.52 18.93 18.55
N TRP A 196 19.39 19.57 18.87
CA TRP A 196 18.22 19.55 17.99
C TRP A 196 18.48 20.46 16.79
N GLY A 197 18.44 19.87 15.60
CA GLY A 197 18.50 20.60 14.34
C GLY A 197 17.40 20.15 13.38
N ASP A 198 17.43 20.74 12.18
CA ASP A 198 16.49 20.48 11.09
C ASP A 198 16.77 19.12 10.42
N GLU A 199 17.97 18.57 10.59
CA GLU A 199 18.35 17.23 10.11
C GLU A 199 17.66 16.10 10.89
N MET A 200 17.01 16.41 12.03
CA MET A 200 16.26 15.43 12.80
C MET A 200 14.82 15.40 12.32
N ILE A 201 14.43 14.30 11.70
CA ILE A 201 13.12 14.15 11.06
C ILE A 201 12.23 13.24 11.92
N PRO A 202 10.95 13.58 12.15
CA PRO A 202 10.00 12.67 12.77
C PRO A 202 9.99 11.31 12.07
N PHE A 203 9.99 10.22 12.85
CA PHE A 203 10.24 8.87 12.33
C PHE A 203 9.29 8.46 11.20
N HIS A 204 8.01 8.81 11.29
CA HIS A 204 7.02 8.49 10.27
C HIS A 204 7.25 9.26 8.97
N GLU A 205 7.58 10.56 9.05
CA GLU A 205 7.94 11.36 7.87
C GLU A 205 9.22 10.81 7.21
N PHE A 206 10.21 10.42 8.00
CA PHE A 206 11.45 9.81 7.49
C PHE A 206 11.18 8.51 6.71
N LEU A 207 10.18 7.72 7.09
CA LEU A 207 9.80 6.51 6.36
C LEU A 207 9.21 6.81 4.99
N ASP A 208 8.64 7.99 4.78
CA ASP A 208 8.00 8.39 3.52
C ASP A 208 8.98 9.10 2.57
N MET A 209 10.15 9.48 3.07
CA MET A 209 11.22 10.06 2.26
C MET A 209 11.87 9.02 1.35
N ASP A 210 12.30 9.46 0.17
CA ASP A 210 13.11 8.66 -0.76
C ASP A 210 14.52 8.41 -0.19
N ASP A 211 15.18 7.33 -0.63
CA ASP A 211 16.49 6.92 -0.09
C ASP A 211 17.57 8.01 -0.24
N ASP A 212 17.54 8.79 -1.32
CA ASP A 212 18.49 9.88 -1.58
C ASP A 212 18.26 11.07 -0.62
N GLU A 213 17.01 11.31 -0.20
CA GLU A 213 16.66 12.41 0.71
C GLU A 213 17.00 12.08 2.17
N ARG A 214 17.18 10.81 2.50
CA ARG A 214 17.50 10.35 3.85
C ARG A 214 18.96 10.60 4.23
N GLU A 215 19.85 10.82 3.27
CA GLU A 215 21.26 11.01 3.55
C GLU A 215 21.51 12.26 4.42
N GLY A 216 22.19 12.07 5.56
CA GLY A 216 22.45 13.15 6.52
C GLY A 216 21.31 13.44 7.50
N ASN A 217 20.13 12.84 7.31
CA ASN A 217 19.00 12.98 8.21
C ASN A 217 18.96 11.88 9.29
N TYR A 218 18.42 12.23 10.45
CA TYR A 218 18.37 11.35 11.63
C TYR A 218 16.92 11.16 12.11
N PRO A 219 16.35 9.96 11.96
CA PRO A 219 14.97 9.70 12.36
C PRO A 219 14.82 9.67 13.88
N TYR A 220 13.75 10.29 14.39
CA TYR A 220 13.46 10.29 15.83
C TYR A 220 11.97 10.08 16.13
N ILE A 221 11.70 9.47 17.29
CA ILE A 221 10.36 9.46 17.89
C ILE A 221 10.32 10.42 19.09
N TRP A 222 9.13 10.93 19.40
CA TRP A 222 8.93 11.72 20.60
C TRP A 222 8.79 10.82 21.83
N GLY A 223 9.37 11.27 22.94
CA GLY A 223 9.10 10.73 24.26
C GLY A 223 9.04 11.85 25.29
N VAL A 224 8.78 11.47 26.54
CA VAL A 224 8.78 12.42 27.66
C VAL A 224 9.87 12.05 28.68
N ASP A 225 10.50 13.09 29.26
CA ASP A 225 11.44 12.93 30.36
C ASP A 225 10.73 12.74 31.71
N GLY A 226 11.50 12.57 32.80
CA GLY A 226 10.93 12.42 34.14
C GLY A 226 10.23 13.67 34.70
N LYS A 227 10.22 14.78 33.95
CA LYS A 227 9.49 16.02 34.25
C LYS A 227 8.36 16.27 33.23
N ASN A 228 7.97 15.26 32.46
CA ASN A 228 6.97 15.33 31.39
C ASN A 228 7.31 16.31 30.25
N ARG A 229 8.58 16.64 30.03
CA ARG A 229 8.99 17.50 28.89
C ARG A 229 9.31 16.64 27.68
N LEU A 230 9.03 17.16 26.49
CA LEU A 230 9.33 16.47 25.23
C LEU A 230 10.84 16.20 25.11
N MET A 231 11.15 15.02 24.59
CA MET A 231 12.49 14.63 24.17
C MET A 231 12.46 13.91 22.84
N ARG A 232 13.49 14.16 22.02
CA ARG A 232 13.74 13.40 20.79
C ARG A 232 14.54 12.15 21.10
N ILE A 233 14.03 10.99 20.66
CA ILE A 233 14.69 9.70 20.80
C ILE A 233 15.09 9.24 19.39
N LEU A 234 16.39 9.33 19.10
CA LEU A 234 16.97 8.90 17.83
C LEU A 234 16.82 7.39 17.67
N CYS A 235 16.46 6.99 16.45
CA CYS A 235 16.28 5.61 16.05
C CYS A 235 17.44 5.19 15.14
N SER A 236 17.92 3.95 15.28
CA SER A 236 18.96 3.43 14.40
C SER A 236 18.39 3.00 13.04
N ALA A 237 19.25 2.90 12.03
CA ALA A 237 18.86 2.43 10.69
C ALA A 237 18.21 1.02 10.70
N GLU A 238 18.57 0.18 11.66
CA GLU A 238 17.98 -1.15 11.81
C GLU A 238 16.52 -1.10 12.29
N ILE A 239 16.14 -0.10 13.09
CA ILE A 239 14.74 0.15 13.46
C ILE A 239 13.95 0.66 12.27
N VAL A 240 14.54 1.54 11.45
CA VAL A 240 13.94 1.98 10.17
C VAL A 240 13.62 0.78 9.29
N LYS A 241 14.62 -0.09 9.02
CA LYS A 241 14.41 -1.33 8.24
C LYS A 241 13.31 -2.22 8.80
N SER A 242 13.23 -2.33 10.13
CA SER A 242 12.19 -3.13 10.79
C SER A 242 10.81 -2.52 10.58
N ALA A 243 10.69 -1.20 10.67
CA ALA A 243 9.44 -0.49 10.46
C ALA A 243 8.98 -0.55 8.99
N GLU A 244 9.90 -0.36 8.04
CA GLU A 244 9.62 -0.50 6.60
C GLU A 244 9.11 -1.89 6.27
N GLU A 245 9.77 -2.92 6.79
CA GLU A 245 9.38 -4.30 6.51
C GLU A 245 8.02 -4.66 7.14
N ARG A 246 7.71 -4.14 8.34
CA ARG A 246 6.38 -4.31 8.95
C ARG A 246 5.29 -3.56 8.18
N ARG A 247 5.59 -2.34 7.68
CA ARG A 247 4.67 -1.59 6.81
C ARG A 247 4.44 -2.33 5.49
N GLN A 248 5.49 -2.83 4.85
CA GLN A 248 5.38 -3.64 3.63
C GLN A 248 4.54 -4.89 3.87
N PHE A 249 4.73 -5.59 4.99
CA PHE A 249 3.90 -6.74 5.35
C PHE A 249 2.43 -6.34 5.54
N TRP A 250 2.15 -5.20 6.17
CA TRP A 250 0.79 -4.67 6.27
C TRP A 250 0.15 -4.41 4.91
N HIS A 251 0.89 -3.79 3.98
CA HIS A 251 0.41 -3.58 2.60
C HIS A 251 0.18 -4.89 1.84
N GLN A 252 1.05 -5.89 2.03
CA GLN A 252 0.83 -7.23 1.46
C GLN A 252 -0.46 -7.87 1.99
N LEU A 253 -0.74 -7.76 3.29
CA LEU A 253 -1.99 -8.25 3.85
C LEU A 253 -3.20 -7.53 3.26
N LYS A 254 -3.16 -6.19 3.19
CA LYS A 254 -4.23 -5.40 2.55
C LYS A 254 -4.43 -5.80 1.10
N SER A 255 -3.35 -6.00 0.34
CA SER A 255 -3.42 -6.41 -1.05
C SER A 255 -4.09 -7.77 -1.24
N ILE A 256 -3.76 -8.77 -0.41
CA ILE A 256 -4.37 -10.10 -0.51
C ILE A 256 -5.84 -10.07 -0.07
N ALA A 257 -6.19 -9.20 0.89
CA ALA A 257 -7.54 -9.03 1.39
C ALA A 257 -8.42 -8.09 0.54
N GLY A 258 -7.93 -7.53 -0.57
CA GLY A 258 -8.68 -6.56 -1.39
C GLY A 258 -8.95 -5.21 -0.70
N GLU A 259 -8.18 -4.89 0.34
CA GLU A 259 -8.29 -3.64 1.11
C GLU A 259 -7.26 -2.58 0.69
N LEU A 260 -6.38 -2.90 -0.26
CA LEU A 260 -5.45 -1.94 -0.85
C LEU A 260 -6.14 -1.22 -2.01
N ASP A 261 -6.09 0.11 -2.03
CA ASP A 261 -6.68 0.96 -3.09
C ASP A 261 -8.18 0.70 -3.35
N LYS A 262 -8.92 0.33 -2.30
CA LYS A 262 -10.36 0.11 -2.38
C LYS A 262 -11.06 1.43 -2.67
N VAL A 263 -11.34 1.69 -3.94
CA VAL A 263 -12.16 2.83 -4.35
C VAL A 263 -13.59 2.53 -3.92
N ASP A 264 -14.11 3.33 -2.99
CA ASP A 264 -15.53 3.29 -2.64
C ASP A 264 -16.35 3.77 -3.85
N VAL A 265 -16.76 2.79 -4.67
CA VAL A 265 -17.52 3.02 -5.90
C VAL A 265 -18.84 3.73 -5.58
N ASP A 266 -19.47 3.45 -4.44
CA ASP A 266 -20.73 4.07 -4.05
C ASP A 266 -20.53 5.54 -3.66
N ALA A 267 -19.47 5.85 -2.91
CA ALA A 267 -19.09 7.24 -2.62
C ALA A 267 -18.71 8.00 -3.89
N LEU A 268 -17.98 7.36 -4.81
CA LEU A 268 -17.60 7.95 -6.11
C LEU A 268 -18.84 8.23 -6.98
N VAL A 269 -19.78 7.28 -7.03
CA VAL A 269 -21.06 7.42 -7.73
C VAL A 269 -21.90 8.54 -7.12
N GLU A 270 -21.96 8.64 -5.80
CA GLU A 270 -22.72 9.68 -5.12
C GLU A 270 -22.09 11.06 -5.33
N GLN A 271 -20.76 11.15 -5.27
CA GLN A 271 -20.02 12.37 -5.59
C GLN A 271 -20.22 12.79 -7.05
N ALA A 272 -20.19 11.84 -7.99
CA ALA A 272 -20.49 12.08 -9.40
C ALA A 272 -21.93 12.56 -9.63
N LYS A 273 -22.92 12.01 -8.91
CA LYS A 273 -24.31 12.50 -8.95
C LYS A 273 -24.43 13.94 -8.44
N VAL A 274 -23.75 14.26 -7.33
CA VAL A 274 -23.75 15.61 -6.75
C VAL A 274 -23.09 16.60 -7.71
N ASP A 275 -21.95 16.24 -8.30
CA ASP A 275 -21.26 17.08 -9.29
C ASP A 275 -22.09 17.28 -10.56
N MET A 276 -22.78 16.25 -11.03
CA MET A 276 -23.68 16.34 -12.18
C MET A 276 -24.90 17.23 -11.86
N ALA A 277 -25.48 17.11 -10.66
CA ALA A 277 -26.57 17.96 -10.21
C ALA A 277 -26.16 19.43 -10.07
N ASN A 278 -24.95 19.68 -9.57
CA ASN A 278 -24.39 21.03 -9.47
C ASN A 278 -24.13 21.64 -10.86
N ARG A 279 -23.57 20.86 -11.80
CA ARG A 279 -23.38 21.30 -13.20
C ARG A 279 -24.70 21.57 -13.93
N LEU A 280 -25.71 20.73 -13.72
CA LEU A 280 -27.04 20.95 -14.29
C LEU A 280 -27.68 22.21 -13.70
N SER A 281 -27.54 22.41 -12.38
CA SER A 281 -28.07 23.60 -11.70
C SER A 281 -27.36 24.88 -12.15
N SER A 282 -26.04 24.87 -12.32
CA SER A 282 -25.29 26.01 -12.85
C SER A 282 -25.62 26.31 -14.30
N THR A 283 -25.89 25.28 -15.10
CA THR A 283 -26.32 25.41 -16.50
C THR A 283 -27.75 25.94 -16.60
N LEU A 284 -28.67 25.46 -15.76
CA LEU A 284 -30.03 25.98 -15.71
C LEU A 284 -30.10 27.42 -15.18
N LEU A 285 -29.25 27.76 -14.21
CA LEU A 285 -29.14 29.12 -13.69
C LEU A 285 -28.55 30.08 -14.72
N SER A 286 -27.56 29.65 -15.50
CA SER A 286 -27.01 30.43 -16.61
C SER A 286 -27.99 30.56 -17.78
N MET A 287 -28.86 29.56 -18.01
CA MET A 287 -29.97 29.63 -18.97
C MET A 287 -31.07 30.61 -18.52
N ALA A 288 -31.43 30.61 -17.24
CA ALA A 288 -32.42 31.52 -16.67
C ALA A 288 -31.93 32.98 -16.66
N ALA A 289 -30.63 33.20 -16.46
CA ALA A 289 -30.00 34.52 -16.49
C ALA A 289 -29.81 35.07 -17.91
N SER A 290 -29.61 34.22 -18.92
CA SER A 290 -29.34 34.63 -20.30
C SER A 290 -30.58 34.68 -21.20
N GLY A 291 -31.70 34.06 -20.79
CA GLY A 291 -32.99 34.16 -21.48
C GLY A 291 -33.03 33.57 -22.89
N ASN A 292 -32.03 32.77 -23.30
CA ASN A 292 -31.87 32.34 -24.68
C ASN A 292 -31.84 30.81 -24.80
N ALA A 293 -32.99 30.20 -25.13
CA ALA A 293 -33.16 28.76 -25.28
C ALA A 293 -32.40 28.13 -26.47
N ALA A 294 -31.69 28.93 -27.27
CA ALA A 294 -30.91 28.48 -28.43
C ALA A 294 -29.49 27.97 -28.08
N ALA A 295 -29.07 28.04 -26.82
CA ALA A 295 -27.74 27.56 -26.40
C ALA A 295 -27.61 26.02 -26.33
N LEU A 296 -28.70 25.28 -26.60
CA LEU A 296 -28.70 23.81 -26.52
C LEU A 296 -27.96 23.13 -27.69
N THR A 297 -27.79 23.80 -28.83
CA THR A 297 -27.14 23.20 -30.02
C THR A 297 -25.63 23.47 -30.11
N GLY A 298 -25.10 24.43 -29.36
CA GLY A 298 -23.67 24.79 -29.40
C GLY A 298 -22.80 24.06 -28.37
N ALA A 299 -23.36 23.73 -27.19
CA ALA A 299 -22.60 23.12 -26.11
C ALA A 299 -22.36 21.60 -26.28
N VAL A 300 -23.08 20.95 -27.19
CA VAL A 300 -22.89 19.52 -27.55
C VAL A 300 -22.06 19.32 -28.83
N SER A 301 -21.62 20.39 -29.51
CA SER A 301 -20.86 20.27 -30.77
C SER A 301 -19.60 21.14 -30.85
N ALA A 302 -19.20 21.81 -29.77
CA ALA A 302 -17.96 22.60 -29.74
C ALA A 302 -16.70 21.75 -29.45
N ASN A 303 -16.60 20.56 -30.04
CA ASN A 303 -15.36 19.76 -30.03
C ASN A 303 -14.98 19.30 -31.46
N GLY A 304 -15.09 20.23 -32.41
CA GLY A 304 -14.79 19.96 -33.82
C GLY A 304 -14.01 21.08 -34.50
N SER A 305 -12.75 20.78 -34.81
CA SER A 305 -11.91 21.36 -35.87
C SER A 305 -11.32 22.78 -35.68
N GLY A 306 -10.02 22.80 -35.37
CA GLY A 306 -9.09 23.86 -35.76
C GLY A 306 -7.94 23.25 -36.55
N ALA A 307 -7.96 23.39 -37.88
CA ALA A 307 -6.90 22.96 -38.79
C ALA A 307 -5.84 24.05 -38.96
N ALA A 308 -4.55 23.69 -38.94
CA ALA A 308 -3.47 24.48 -39.52
C ALA A 308 -2.28 23.59 -39.98
N THR A 309 -2.30 23.28 -41.28
CA THR A 309 -1.20 23.24 -42.27
C THR A 309 0.22 22.72 -41.93
N ALA A 310 0.55 21.65 -42.66
CA ALA A 310 1.67 21.46 -43.60
C ALA A 310 2.99 20.81 -43.13
N GLY A 311 3.25 19.63 -43.69
CA GLY A 311 4.56 18.96 -43.75
C GLY A 311 4.46 17.57 -44.38
N SER A 312 4.36 17.49 -45.71
CA SER A 312 4.18 16.29 -46.51
C SER A 312 5.27 15.22 -46.34
N ASN A 313 4.88 13.95 -46.21
CA ASN A 313 5.55 12.86 -46.91
C ASN A 313 4.56 11.78 -47.34
N SER A 314 4.48 11.59 -48.65
CA SER A 314 3.47 10.81 -49.38
C SER A 314 3.66 9.30 -49.24
N GLY A 315 2.69 8.64 -48.62
CA GLY A 315 2.35 7.23 -48.84
C GLY A 315 0.87 7.15 -49.18
N THR A 316 0.51 6.45 -50.25
CA THR A 316 -0.87 6.27 -50.71
C THR A 316 -1.75 5.66 -49.61
N ILE A 317 -2.76 6.41 -49.16
CA ILE A 317 -3.75 5.98 -48.16
C ILE A 317 -4.60 4.86 -48.78
N ALA A 318 -4.65 3.70 -48.12
CA ALA A 318 -5.52 2.58 -48.52
C ALA A 318 -7.01 2.95 -48.37
N GLU A 319 -7.86 2.55 -49.32
CA GLU A 319 -9.32 2.65 -49.17
C GLU A 319 -9.76 1.88 -47.92
N GLY A 320 -10.50 2.54 -47.02
CA GLY A 320 -10.97 1.94 -45.76
C GLY A 320 -10.05 2.16 -44.55
N TYR A 321 -9.14 3.14 -44.60
CA TYR A 321 -8.28 3.48 -43.46
C TYR A 321 -9.06 4.07 -42.27
N GLU A 322 -9.08 3.32 -41.17
CA GLU A 322 -9.45 3.75 -39.83
C GLU A 322 -8.18 4.06 -39.01
N PRO A 323 -8.03 5.27 -38.44
CA PRO A 323 -6.84 5.65 -37.68
C PRO A 323 -6.81 4.98 -36.31
N VAL A 324 -5.61 4.88 -35.73
CA VAL A 324 -5.44 4.51 -34.32
C VAL A 324 -6.11 5.58 -33.43
N TRP A 325 -6.77 5.14 -32.37
CA TRP A 325 -7.39 6.01 -31.37
C TRP A 325 -7.27 5.41 -29.96
N ILE A 326 -7.43 6.25 -28.95
CA ILE A 326 -7.35 5.86 -27.53
C ILE A 326 -8.63 6.34 -26.84
N GLU A 327 -9.24 5.47 -26.04
CA GLU A 327 -10.24 5.87 -25.03
C GLU A 327 -9.51 6.59 -23.90
N THR A 328 -9.09 7.83 -24.17
CA THR A 328 -8.25 8.64 -23.29
C THR A 328 -8.75 8.69 -21.83
N PRO A 329 -10.07 8.74 -21.53
CA PRO A 329 -10.56 8.68 -20.15
C PRO A 329 -10.21 7.39 -19.39
N GLU A 330 -9.96 6.27 -20.09
CA GLU A 330 -9.62 4.97 -19.51
C GLU A 330 -8.10 4.76 -19.39
N CYS A 331 -7.29 5.73 -19.82
CA CYS A 331 -5.84 5.62 -19.79
C CYS A 331 -5.27 5.67 -18.36
N THR A 332 -4.42 4.69 -18.02
CA THR A 332 -3.75 4.57 -16.71
C THR A 332 -2.34 5.20 -16.66
N ALA A 333 -1.94 5.95 -17.70
CA ALA A 333 -0.65 6.65 -17.78
C ALA A 333 0.60 5.78 -17.50
N CYS A 334 0.61 4.55 -18.04
CA CYS A 334 1.68 3.55 -17.81
C CYS A 334 2.94 3.70 -18.69
N ASP A 335 3.04 4.76 -19.49
CA ASP A 335 4.17 5.10 -20.39
C ASP A 335 4.49 4.10 -21.52
N GLU A 336 3.80 2.97 -21.60
CA GLU A 336 4.09 1.95 -22.60
C GLU A 336 3.88 2.46 -24.04
N CYS A 337 2.76 3.13 -24.34
CA CYS A 337 2.48 3.59 -25.70
C CYS A 337 3.37 4.77 -26.14
N THR A 338 3.58 5.75 -25.26
CA THR A 338 4.46 6.91 -25.52
C THR A 338 5.93 6.50 -25.59
N GLY A 339 6.36 5.50 -24.80
CA GLY A 339 7.70 4.91 -24.88
C GLY A 339 7.93 4.08 -26.15
N ILE A 340 6.89 3.44 -26.70
CA ILE A 340 7.00 2.68 -27.96
C ILE A 340 7.14 3.61 -29.16
N ASN A 341 6.31 4.66 -29.25
CA ASN A 341 6.44 5.63 -30.32
C ASN A 341 5.94 7.03 -29.92
N PRO A 342 6.84 7.92 -29.45
CA PRO A 342 6.49 9.26 -28.99
C PRO A 342 6.09 10.21 -30.12
N LYS A 343 6.15 9.77 -31.38
CA LYS A 343 5.66 10.53 -32.53
C LYS A 343 4.19 10.23 -32.84
N ILE A 344 3.67 9.09 -32.36
CA ILE A 344 2.26 8.70 -32.54
C ILE A 344 1.46 9.02 -31.28
N PHE A 345 2.04 8.77 -30.10
CA PHE A 345 1.38 8.93 -28.81
C PHE A 345 2.09 9.96 -27.94
N ALA A 346 1.32 10.81 -27.28
CA ALA A 346 1.82 11.73 -26.26
C ALA A 346 0.80 11.84 -25.13
N TYR A 347 1.20 12.46 -24.01
CA TYR A 347 0.27 12.83 -22.96
C TYR A 347 -0.30 14.22 -23.20
N ASN A 348 -1.58 14.39 -22.90
CA ASN A 348 -2.18 15.71 -22.76
C ASN A 348 -1.82 16.35 -21.40
N ASP A 349 -2.33 17.56 -21.14
CA ASP A 349 -2.07 18.29 -19.89
C ASP A 349 -2.57 17.56 -18.63
N ASP A 350 -3.55 16.66 -18.79
CA ASP A 350 -4.11 15.82 -17.73
C ASP A 350 -3.36 14.49 -17.54
N LYS A 351 -2.20 14.31 -18.20
CA LYS A 351 -1.41 13.08 -18.22
C LYS A 351 -2.14 11.84 -18.76
N LEU A 352 -3.09 12.03 -19.68
CA LEU A 352 -3.78 10.95 -20.38
C LEU A 352 -3.24 10.78 -21.80
N ALA A 353 -3.06 9.54 -22.23
CA ALA A 353 -2.49 9.27 -23.54
C ALA A 353 -3.45 9.67 -24.67
N ILE A 354 -2.92 10.41 -25.64
CA ILE A 354 -3.62 10.85 -26.85
C ILE A 354 -2.79 10.48 -28.09
N VAL A 355 -3.48 10.33 -29.22
CA VAL A 355 -2.84 10.16 -30.52
C VAL A 355 -2.53 11.54 -31.11
N ILE A 356 -1.25 11.83 -31.32
CA ILE A 356 -0.80 13.11 -31.88
C ILE A 356 -0.60 13.06 -33.40
N ASP A 357 -0.16 11.93 -33.94
CA ASP A 357 -0.06 11.70 -35.38
C ASP A 357 -0.17 10.19 -35.70
N PRO A 358 -1.34 9.72 -36.19
CA PRO A 358 -1.58 8.31 -36.45
C PRO A 358 -0.77 7.74 -37.63
N GLN A 359 -0.03 8.58 -38.37
CA GLN A 359 0.77 8.20 -39.55
C GLN A 359 2.29 8.37 -39.32
N ALA A 360 2.73 8.90 -38.17
CA ALA A 360 4.14 9.20 -37.91
C ALA A 360 5.06 7.98 -37.67
N GLY A 361 4.54 6.75 -37.76
CA GLY A 361 5.32 5.52 -37.57
C GLY A 361 4.68 4.28 -38.18
N SER A 362 5.29 3.13 -37.89
CA SER A 362 4.88 1.86 -38.49
C SER A 362 3.61 1.30 -37.83
N TYR A 363 2.78 0.61 -38.60
CA TYR A 363 1.61 -0.09 -38.07
C TYR A 363 2.00 -1.14 -37.02
N LYS A 364 3.21 -1.71 -37.12
CA LYS A 364 3.77 -2.60 -36.12
C LYS A 364 3.90 -1.96 -34.74
N ASP A 365 4.28 -0.69 -34.66
CA ASP A 365 4.45 0.03 -33.39
C ASP A 365 3.09 0.32 -32.76
N ILE A 366 2.10 0.66 -33.59
CA ILE A 366 0.69 0.83 -33.18
C ILE A 366 0.14 -0.48 -32.58
N VAL A 367 0.30 -1.61 -33.28
CA VAL A 367 -0.19 -2.92 -32.79
C VAL A 367 0.50 -3.34 -31.49
N LYS A 368 1.81 -3.08 -31.36
CA LYS A 368 2.54 -3.34 -30.11
C LYS A 368 2.06 -2.45 -28.97
N ALA A 369 1.74 -1.19 -29.24
CA ALA A 369 1.24 -0.26 -28.24
C ALA A 369 -0.14 -0.72 -27.71
N ALA A 370 -1.01 -1.27 -28.57
CA ALA A 370 -2.28 -1.86 -28.13
C ALA A 370 -2.07 -3.11 -27.28
N GLU A 371 -1.19 -4.03 -27.72
CA GLU A 371 -0.90 -5.26 -26.97
C GLU A 371 -0.26 -5.02 -25.60
N LYS A 372 0.42 -3.88 -25.42
CA LYS A 372 1.06 -3.48 -24.17
C LYS A 372 0.23 -2.48 -23.36
N CYS A 373 -0.91 -2.03 -23.89
CA CYS A 373 -1.78 -1.11 -23.18
C CYS A 373 -2.36 -1.83 -21.96
N THR A 374 -1.90 -1.45 -20.77
CA THR A 374 -2.34 -2.05 -19.50
C THR A 374 -3.83 -1.83 -19.25
N ALA A 375 -4.35 -0.69 -19.70
CA ALA A 375 -5.77 -0.34 -19.63
C ALA A 375 -6.63 -0.99 -20.74
N GLY A 376 -6.00 -1.52 -21.81
CA GLY A 376 -6.73 -2.05 -22.98
C GLY A 376 -7.44 -0.99 -23.82
N CYS A 377 -7.26 0.30 -23.53
CA CYS A 377 -7.99 1.43 -24.10
C CYS A 377 -7.40 1.96 -25.44
N LEU A 378 -6.49 1.23 -26.09
CA LEU A 378 -5.81 1.64 -27.32
C LEU A 378 -6.21 0.76 -28.49
N HIS A 379 -6.81 1.37 -29.50
CA HIS A 379 -7.39 0.69 -30.65
C HIS A 379 -6.54 0.94 -31.90
N PRO A 380 -5.85 -0.08 -32.46
CA PRO A 380 -4.93 0.09 -33.58
C PRO A 380 -5.51 0.63 -34.90
N GLY A 381 -6.83 0.53 -35.08
CA GLY A 381 -7.49 0.81 -36.36
C GLY A 381 -6.98 -0.12 -37.47
N THR A 382 -6.64 0.45 -38.62
CA THR A 382 -6.14 -0.28 -39.81
C THR A 382 -4.81 0.33 -40.29
N PRO A 383 -3.97 -0.43 -41.02
CA PRO A 383 -2.69 0.10 -41.49
C PRO A 383 -2.87 1.19 -42.54
N TRP A 384 -2.23 2.33 -42.32
CA TRP A 384 -2.19 3.42 -43.29
C TRP A 384 -1.28 3.11 -44.50
N ASN A 385 -0.33 2.17 -44.35
CA ASN A 385 0.59 1.73 -45.38
C ASN A 385 0.58 0.19 -45.54
N MET A 386 -0.09 -0.30 -46.59
CA MET A 386 -0.17 -1.73 -46.90
C MET A 386 1.15 -2.35 -47.42
N GLY A 387 2.17 -1.52 -47.70
CA GLY A 387 3.50 -1.96 -48.13
C GLY A 387 4.43 -2.38 -46.99
N GLU A 388 3.98 -2.31 -45.73
CA GLU A 388 4.78 -2.71 -44.57
C GLU A 388 5.01 -4.23 -44.52
N LYS A 389 6.21 -4.63 -44.08
CA LYS A 389 6.56 -6.05 -43.95
C LYS A 389 5.66 -6.71 -42.89
N ASP A 390 5.09 -7.86 -43.25
CA ASP A 390 4.19 -8.67 -42.39
C ASP A 390 2.83 -8.00 -42.03
N VAL A 391 2.35 -7.01 -42.82
CA VAL A 391 1.12 -6.24 -42.50
C VAL A 391 -0.12 -7.13 -42.31
N GLU A 392 -0.30 -8.18 -43.12
CA GLU A 392 -1.45 -9.10 -42.99
C GLU A 392 -1.47 -9.85 -41.65
N LYS A 393 -0.30 -10.16 -41.09
CA LYS A 393 -0.19 -10.79 -39.75
C LYS A 393 -0.47 -9.78 -38.65
N LEU A 394 -0.07 -8.52 -38.84
CA LEU A 394 -0.34 -7.44 -37.90
C LEU A 394 -1.83 -7.09 -37.85
N ILE A 395 -2.54 -7.09 -38.99
CA ILE A 395 -4.00 -6.91 -39.04
C ILE A 395 -4.70 -8.00 -38.22
N LYS A 396 -4.30 -9.26 -38.36
CA LYS A 396 -4.89 -10.37 -37.57
C LYS A 396 -4.65 -10.24 -36.05
N ARG A 397 -3.55 -9.62 -35.64
CA ARG A 397 -3.25 -9.36 -34.22
C ARG A 397 -4.04 -8.17 -33.70
N ALA A 398 -4.16 -7.11 -34.50
CA ALA A 398 -4.92 -5.91 -34.19
C ALA A 398 -6.41 -6.18 -34.00
N ALA A 399 -6.98 -7.17 -34.70
CA ALA A 399 -8.40 -7.51 -34.64
C ALA A 399 -8.96 -7.85 -33.24
N LYS A 400 -8.09 -8.12 -32.26
CA LYS A 400 -8.49 -8.38 -30.86
C LYS A 400 -8.69 -7.09 -30.04
N PHE A 401 -8.26 -5.95 -30.59
CA PHE A 401 -8.22 -4.64 -29.97
C PHE A 401 -9.01 -3.61 -30.79
N GLN A 402 -9.86 -4.07 -31.72
CA GLN A 402 -10.76 -3.21 -32.49
C GLN A 402 -12.09 -3.02 -31.76
#